data_AF-A0A9P1L3Y9-F1
#
_entry.id   AF-A0A9P1L3Y9-F1
#
_cell.length_a   1.000
_cell.length_b   1.000
_cell.length_c   1.000
_cell.angle_alpha   90.00
_cell.angle_beta   90.00
_cell.angle_gamma   90.00
#
_symmetry.space_group_name_H-M   'P 1'
#
loop_
_entity.id
_entity.type
_entity.pdbx_description
1 polymer ?
#
loop_
_entity_poly.entity_id
_entity_poly.type
_entity_poly.pdbx_seq_one_letter_code
_entity_poly.pdbx_strand_id
1 'polypeptide(L)'
;MNNINFLYVFFGIAAFIFGFIQVKFSNYVFKEEYFERLSKRLGKIDRKKTIHFEALTIVLMGVVFLIGGILNLSVNNLIIGIGVIAILYALLRKNYITKN
;
A
#
# COMPACT_ATOMS: atom_id res chain seq x y z
N MET A 1 -5.53 -14.62 21.93
CA MET A 1 -5.45 -14.43 20.46
C MET A 1 -4.72 -15.64 19.88
N ASN A 2 -5.21 -16.25 18.81
CA ASN A 2 -4.45 -17.28 18.09
C ASN A 2 -3.18 -16.67 17.50
N ASN A 3 -2.11 -17.47 17.36
CA ASN A 3 -0.83 -17.03 16.76
C ASN A 3 -1.00 -16.35 15.40
N ILE A 4 -2.00 -16.78 14.63
CA ILE A 4 -2.37 -16.21 13.32
C ILE A 4 -2.89 -14.77 13.45
N ASN A 5 -3.71 -14.48 14.46
CA ASN A 5 -4.27 -13.13 14.66
C ASN A 5 -3.19 -12.15 15.11
N PHE A 6 -2.27 -12.63 15.96
CA PHE A 6 -1.11 -11.86 16.35
C PHE A 6 -0.24 -11.52 15.14
N LEU A 7 -0.06 -12.46 14.22
CA LEU A 7 0.67 -12.24 12.97
C LEU A 7 0.01 -11.16 12.09
N TYR A 8 -1.32 -11.14 12.00
CA TYR A 8 -2.04 -10.09 11.28
C TYR A 8 -1.85 -8.72 11.93
N VAL A 9 -1.96 -8.62 13.25
CA VAL A 9 -1.71 -7.35 13.96
C VAL A 9 -0.26 -6.89 13.73
N PHE A 10 0.71 -7.81 13.79
CA PHE A 10 2.12 -7.51 13.51
C PHE A 10 2.31 -6.98 12.09
N PHE A 11 1.76 -7.65 11.07
CA PHE A 11 1.83 -7.18 9.68
C PHE A 11 1.17 -5.81 9.50
N GLY A 12 0.06 -5.59 10.20
CA GLY A 12 -0.62 -4.30 10.24
C GLY A 12 0.29 -3.17 10.74
N ILE A 13 0.92 -3.36 11.89
CA ILE A 13 1.87 -2.39 12.47
C ILE A 13 3.07 -2.18 11.55
N ALA A 14 3.65 -3.28 11.02
CA ALA A 14 4.79 -3.19 10.11
C ALA A 14 4.44 -2.36 8.86
N ALA A 15 3.27 -2.57 8.26
CA ALA A 15 2.82 -1.81 7.10
C ALA A 15 2.71 -0.30 7.39
N PHE A 16 2.22 0.10 8.57
CA PHE A 16 2.20 1.51 8.97
C PHE A 16 3.60 2.12 9.05
N ILE A 17 4.54 1.41 9.68
CA ILE A 17 5.94 1.84 9.79
C ILE A 17 6.55 1.97 8.39
N PHE A 18 6.37 0.97 7.54
CA PHE A 18 6.85 1.01 6.16
C PHE A 18 6.26 2.16 5.38
N GLY A 19 4.95 2.41 5.45
CA GLY A 19 4.30 3.54 4.77
C GLY A 19 4.94 4.88 5.14
N PHE A 20 5.23 5.09 6.43
CA PHE A 20 5.93 6.29 6.87
C PHE A 20 7.37 6.37 6.35
N ILE A 21 8.10 5.25 6.38
CA ILE A 21 9.47 5.16 5.83
C ILE A 21 9.47 5.48 4.34
N GLN A 22 8.49 5.01 3.56
CA GLN A 22 8.38 5.28 2.13
C GLN A 22 8.25 6.78 1.82
N VAL A 23 7.52 7.53 2.65
CA VAL A 23 7.37 8.98 2.48
C VAL A 23 8.63 9.72 2.94
N LYS A 24 9.15 9.40 4.14
CA LYS A 24 10.25 10.15 4.77
C LYS A 24 11.61 9.85 4.14
N PHE A 25 11.82 8.61 3.68
CA PHE A 25 13.07 8.13 3.08
C PHE A 25 12.85 7.73 1.61
N SER A 26 11.99 8.45 0.90
CA SER A 26 11.59 8.13 -0.46
C SER A 26 12.76 7.96 -1.42
N ASN A 27 13.83 8.73 -1.26
CA ASN A 27 15.01 8.67 -2.12
C ASN A 27 15.81 7.36 -1.97
N TYR A 28 15.71 6.71 -0.80
CA TYR A 28 16.34 5.41 -0.56
C TYR A 28 15.42 4.24 -0.94
N VAL A 29 14.11 4.41 -0.71
CA VAL A 29 13.10 3.38 -0.99
C VAL A 29 12.82 3.25 -2.49
N PHE A 30 12.64 4.37 -3.18
CA PHE A 30 12.29 4.38 -4.60
C PHE A 30 13.50 4.75 -5.46
N LYS A 31 14.00 3.75 -6.18
CA LYS A 31 15.03 3.93 -7.21
C LYS A 31 14.48 4.72 -8.40
N GLU A 32 15.34 5.44 -9.10
CA GLU A 32 14.94 6.21 -10.28
C GLU A 32 14.35 5.32 -11.39
N GLU A 33 14.89 4.12 -11.57
CA GLU A 33 14.37 3.06 -12.47
C GLU A 33 12.89 2.70 -12.22
N TYR A 34 12.40 2.83 -10.99
CA TYR A 34 10.99 2.61 -10.68
C TYR A 34 10.12 3.68 -11.34
N PHE A 35 10.49 4.95 -11.20
CA PHE A 35 9.76 6.07 -11.80
C PHE A 35 9.87 6.07 -13.31
N GLU A 36 11.02 5.69 -13.89
CA GLU A 36 11.16 5.57 -15.34
C GLU A 36 10.23 4.50 -15.93
N ARG A 37 10.22 3.30 -15.34
CA ARG A 37 9.30 2.23 -15.78
C ARG A 37 7.84 2.65 -15.65
N LEU A 38 7.51 3.36 -14.58
CA LEU A 38 6.16 3.85 -14.34
C LEU A 38 5.76 4.93 -15.34
N SER A 39 6.66 5.86 -15.63
CA SER A 39 6.48 6.92 -16.63
C SER A 39 6.29 6.36 -18.03
N LYS A 40 7.05 5.31 -18.41
CA LYS A 40 6.88 4.61 -19.70
C LYS A 40 5.49 3.97 -19.85
N ARG A 41 4.89 3.48 -18.76
CA ARG A 41 3.58 2.81 -18.79
C ARG A 41 2.41 3.78 -18.70
N LEU A 42 2.55 4.85 -17.92
CA LEU A 42 1.43 5.70 -17.51
C LEU A 42 1.54 7.15 -18.00
N GLY A 43 2.62 7.49 -18.71
CA GLY A 43 2.91 8.84 -19.20
C GLY A 43 3.60 9.71 -18.16
N LYS A 44 3.50 11.02 -18.29
CA LYS A 44 4.17 11.98 -17.41
C LYS A 44 3.62 11.88 -15.97
N ILE A 45 4.40 11.30 -15.06
CA ILE A 45 4.00 11.11 -13.65
C ILE A 45 4.53 12.21 -12.72
N ASP A 46 3.81 12.43 -11.62
CA ASP A 46 4.25 13.20 -10.47
C ASP A 46 4.87 12.26 -9.43
N ARG A 47 6.19 12.37 -9.22
CA ARG A 47 6.94 11.54 -8.28
C ARG A 47 6.41 11.68 -6.86
N LYS A 48 6.07 12.90 -6.40
CA LYS A 48 5.59 13.14 -5.03
C LYS A 48 4.23 12.51 -4.81
N LYS A 49 3.30 12.68 -5.76
CA LYS A 49 1.99 12.02 -5.70
C LYS A 49 2.11 10.50 -5.76
N THR A 50 3.02 9.98 -6.59
CA THR A 50 3.30 8.54 -6.68
C THR A 50 3.73 7.98 -5.33
N ILE A 51 4.74 8.57 -4.68
CA ILE A 51 5.24 8.12 -3.37
C ILE A 51 4.12 8.13 -2.33
N HIS A 52 3.33 9.20 -2.28
CA HIS A 52 2.21 9.29 -1.32
C HIS A 52 1.15 8.23 -1.60
N PHE A 53 0.84 7.96 -2.87
CA PHE A 53 -0.14 6.95 -3.26
C PHE A 53 0.29 5.53 -2.91
N GLU A 54 1.55 5.18 -3.18
CA GLU A 54 2.11 3.87 -2.82
C GLU A 54 2.14 3.68 -1.30
N ALA A 55 2.58 4.71 -0.56
CA ALA A 55 2.58 4.69 0.90
C ALA A 55 1.16 4.56 1.49
N LEU A 56 0.19 5.32 0.95
CA LEU A 56 -1.20 5.25 1.36
C LEU A 56 -1.77 3.85 1.14
N THR A 57 -1.46 3.22 0.00
CA THR A 57 -1.92 1.88 -0.32
C THR A 57 -1.42 0.85 0.69
N ILE A 58 -0.14 0.95 1.08
CA ILE A 58 0.45 0.08 2.10
C ILE A 58 -0.20 0.30 3.47
N VAL A 59 -0.45 1.56 3.85
CA VAL A 59 -1.14 1.89 5.10
C VAL A 59 -2.55 1.30 5.12
N LEU A 60 -3.32 1.45 4.03
CA LEU A 60 -4.66 0.87 3.91
C LEU A 60 -4.64 -0.66 4.03
N MET A 61 -3.63 -1.30 3.42
CA MET A 61 -3.43 -2.74 3.53
C MET A 61 -3.10 -3.14 4.98
N GLY A 62 -2.29 -2.33 5.68
CA GLY A 62 -2.01 -2.47 7.11
C GLY A 62 -3.26 -2.37 7.98
N VAL A 63 -4.18 -1.45 7.65
CA VAL A 63 -5.48 -1.33 8.33
C VAL A 63 -6.31 -2.60 8.17
N VAL A 64 -6.36 -3.20 6.97
CA VAL A 64 -7.07 -4.48 6.75
C VAL A 64 -6.51 -5.59 7.62
N PHE A 65 -5.18 -5.69 7.73
CA PHE A 65 -4.53 -6.68 8.60
C PHE A 65 -4.78 -6.41 10.09
N LEU A 66 -4.72 -5.14 10.54
CA LEU A 66 -5.05 -4.77 11.92
C LEU A 66 -6.49 -5.16 12.28
N ILE A 67 -7.45 -4.77 11.45
CA ILE A 67 -8.87 -5.07 11.66
C ILE A 67 -9.07 -6.59 11.67
N GLY A 68 -8.47 -7.31 10.73
CA GLY A 68 -8.58 -8.77 10.69
C GLY A 68 -8.00 -9.45 11.93
N GLY A 69 -6.86 -8.99 12.42
CA GLY A 69 -6.25 -9.52 13.64
C GLY A 69 -7.01 -9.18 14.92
N ILE A 70 -7.47 -7.94 15.07
CA ILE A 70 -8.21 -7.46 16.26
C ILE A 70 -9.60 -8.10 16.34
N LEU A 71 -10.33 -8.14 15.21
CA LEU A 71 -11.68 -8.69 15.15
C LEU A 71 -11.71 -10.21 14.91
N ASN A 72 -10.55 -10.86 14.84
CA ASN A 72 -10.44 -12.30 14.57
C ASN A 72 -11.21 -12.71 13.29
N LEU A 73 -11.06 -11.94 12.21
CA LEU A 73 -11.74 -12.22 10.96
C LEU A 73 -11.19 -13.49 10.31
N SER A 74 -12.05 -14.18 9.56
CA SER A 74 -11.62 -15.32 8.75
C SER A 74 -10.64 -14.88 7.65
N VAL A 75 -9.79 -15.81 7.22
CA VAL A 75 -8.85 -15.59 6.11
C VAL A 75 -9.59 -15.14 4.84
N ASN A 76 -10.79 -15.68 4.59
CA ASN A 76 -11.61 -15.30 3.44
C ASN A 76 -11.98 -13.80 3.46
N ASN A 77 -12.34 -13.26 4.62
CA ASN A 77 -12.67 -11.84 4.76
C ASN A 77 -11.43 -10.96 4.53
N LEU A 78 -10.26 -11.40 4.99
CA LEU A 78 -8.99 -10.71 4.72
C LEU A 78 -8.64 -10.70 3.22
N ILE A 79 -8.79 -11.83 2.54
CA ILE A 79 -8.56 -11.95 1.09
C ILE A 79 -9.46 -10.99 0.33
N ILE A 80 -10.75 -10.90 0.71
CA ILE A 80 -11.70 -9.96 0.11
C ILE A 80 -11.22 -8.51 0.33
N GLY A 81 -10.83 -8.14 1.56
CA GLY A 81 -10.34 -6.80 1.86
C GLY A 81 -9.10 -6.42 1.04
N ILE A 82 -8.14 -7.34 0.91
CA ILE A 82 -6.95 -7.16 0.08
C ILE A 82 -7.33 -7.02 -1.40
N GLY A 83 -8.27 -7.84 -1.88
CA GLY A 83 -8.78 -7.78 -3.26
C GLY A 83 -9.42 -6.44 -3.59
N VAL A 84 -10.22 -5.89 -2.67
CA VAL A 84 -10.83 -4.55 -2.84
C VAL A 84 -9.75 -3.47 -2.95
N ILE A 85 -8.74 -3.49 -2.07
CA ILE A 85 -7.63 -2.52 -2.13
C ILE A 85 -6.85 -2.66 -3.45
N ALA A 86 -6.57 -3.88 -3.91
CA ALA A 86 -5.86 -4.12 -5.15
C ALA A 86 -6.64 -3.59 -6.39
N ILE A 87 -7.96 -3.78 -6.41
CA ILE A 87 -8.82 -3.24 -7.47
C ILE A 87 -8.82 -1.71 -7.44
N LEU A 88 -9.01 -1.10 -6.26
CA LEU A 88 -8.98 0.35 -6.11
C LEU A 88 -7.62 0.94 -6.52
N TYR A 89 -6.52 0.28 -6.15
CA TYR A 89 -5.18 0.66 -6.58
C TYR A 89 -5.09 0.66 -8.10
N ALA A 90 -5.50 -0.42 -8.78
CA ALA A 90 -5.43 -0.51 -10.23
C ALA A 90 -6.25 0.58 -10.94
N LEU A 91 -7.45 0.88 -10.43
CA LEU A 91 -8.36 1.87 -11.01
C LEU A 91 -7.88 3.31 -10.79
N LEU A 92 -7.42 3.63 -9.58
CA LEU A 92 -7.13 5.01 -9.18
C LEU A 92 -5.69 5.43 -9.48
N ARG A 93 -4.74 4.48 -9.53
CA ARG A 93 -3.32 4.78 -9.61
C ARG A 93 -2.98 5.70 -10.75
N LYS A 94 -3.40 5.36 -11.98
CA LYS A 94 -3.09 6.17 -13.17
C LYS A 94 -3.58 7.60 -13.01
N ASN A 95 -4.86 7.77 -12.70
CA ASN A 95 -5.48 9.10 -12.59
C ASN A 95 -4.88 9.93 -11.46
N TYR A 96 -4.47 9.30 -10.36
CA TYR A 96 -3.90 10.01 -9.22
C TYR A 96 -2.46 10.47 -9.46
N ILE A 97 -1.64 9.64 -10.12
CA ILE A 97 -0.19 9.90 -10.23
C ILE A 97 0.21 10.63 -11.51
N THR A 98 -0.62 10.61 -12.56
CA THR A 98 -0.31 11.33 -13.81
C THR A 98 -0.43 12.84 -13.59
N LYS A 99 0.49 13.61 -14.19
CA LYS A 99 0.40 15.07 -14.23
C LYS A 99 -0.66 15.46 -15.25
N ASN A 100 -1.72 16.14 -14.78
CA ASN A 100 -2.58 16.92 -15.66
C ASN A 100 -1.79 18.04 -16.31
#